data_AF-A0A0Q2V0Y3-F1
#
_entry.id   AF-A0A0Q2V0Y3-F1
#
_cell.length_a   1.000
_cell.length_b   1.000
_cell.length_c   1.000
_cell.angle_alpha   90.00
_cell.angle_beta   90.00
_cell.angle_gamma   90.00
#
_symmetry.space_group_name_H-M   'P 1'
#
loop_
_entity.id
_entity.type
_entity.pdbx_description
1 polymer ?
#
loop_
_entity_poly.entity_id
_entity_poly.type
_entity_poly.pdbx_seq_one_letter_code
_entity_poly.pdbx_strand_id
1 'polypeptide(L)' 'MTDTHDDLPPAAKRALAEAAERRKKAQELALPPELGGRNGPEPVRYGDWENKGLAIDF' A
#
# COMPACT_ATOMS: atom_id res chain seq x y z
N MET A 1 -16.02 -7.24 3.04
CA MET A 1 -14.68 -7.73 3.42
C MET A 1 -14.60 -7.61 4.93
N THR A 2 -14.83 -8.69 5.66
CA THR A 2 -14.71 -8.70 7.13
C THR A 2 -13.23 -8.80 7.44
N ASP A 3 -12.65 -7.68 7.86
CA ASP A 3 -11.26 -7.60 8.27
C ASP A 3 -11.13 -8.24 9.66
N THR A 4 -11.07 -9.57 9.71
CA THR A 4 -11.03 -10.35 10.97
C THR A 4 -9.67 -10.19 11.63
N HIS A 5 -9.42 -9.02 12.22
CA HIS A 5 -8.23 -8.68 13.01
C HIS A 5 -8.23 -9.32 14.41
N ASP A 6 -9.31 -10.02 14.77
CA ASP A 6 -9.51 -10.54 16.11
C ASP A 6 -8.53 -11.68 16.46
N ASP A 7 -8.15 -12.49 15.48
CA ASP A 7 -7.24 -13.64 15.65
C ASP A 7 -5.74 -13.29 15.56
N LEU A 8 -5.39 -12.00 15.47
CA LEU A 8 -3.99 -11.61 15.40
C LEU A 8 -3.27 -11.77 16.74
N PRO A 9 -2.03 -12.31 16.75
CA PRO A 9 -1.24 -12.40 17.96
C PRO A 9 -0.99 -11.00 18.54
N PRO A 10 -0.81 -10.87 19.87
CA PRO A 10 -0.67 -9.56 20.53
C PRO A 10 0.54 -8.75 20.02
N ALA A 11 1.56 -9.41 19.45
CA ALA A 11 2.66 -8.73 18.77
C ALA A 11 2.21 -8.04 17.47
N ALA A 12 1.36 -8.69 16.65
CA ALA A 12 0.85 -8.12 15.40
C ALA A 12 -0.08 -6.93 15.67
N LYS A 13 -0.95 -7.03 16.69
CA LYS A 13 -1.81 -5.90 17.09
C LYS A 13 -1.00 -4.67 17.51
N ARG A 14 0.08 -4.86 18.26
CA ARG A 14 1.00 -3.78 18.65
C ARG A 14 1.73 -3.17 17.45
N ALA A 15 2.23 -4.00 16.54
CA ALA A 15 2.92 -3.53 15.33
C ALA A 15 2.00 -2.68 14.44
N LEU A 16 0.74 -3.09 14.27
CA LEU A 16 -0.25 -2.31 13.53
C LEU A 16 -0.59 -0.99 14.21
N ALA A 17 -0.72 -0.98 15.54
CA ALA A 17 -0.95 0.23 16.31
C ALA A 17 0.21 1.23 16.16
N GLU A 18 1.46 0.79 16.29
CA GLU A 18 2.64 1.64 16.09
C GLU A 18 2.72 2.17 14.65
N ALA A 19 2.47 1.32 13.64
CA ALA A 19 2.44 1.74 12.24
C ALA A 19 1.33 2.77 11.98
N ALA A 20 0.17 2.63 12.61
CA ALA A 20 -0.91 3.61 12.53
C ALA A 20 -0.51 4.94 13.19
N GLU A 21 0.13 4.92 14.36
CA GLU A 21 0.65 6.13 15.00
C GLU A 21 1.73 6.82 14.16
N ARG A 22 2.65 6.05 13.55
CA ARG A 22 3.67 6.58 12.63
C ARG A 22 3.01 7.26 11.43
N ARG A 23 1.99 6.65 10.83
CA ARG A 23 1.24 7.26 9.71
C ARG A 23 0.50 8.53 10.11
N LYS A 24 -0.11 8.58 11.30
CA LYS A 24 -0.76 9.79 11.83
C LYS A 24 0.20 10.94 12.10
N LYS A 25 1.44 10.62 12.51
CA LYS A 25 2.50 11.61 12.81
C LYS A 25 3.30 12.00 11.57
N ALA A 26 3.29 11.17 10.53
CA ALA A 26 3.95 11.48 9.27
C ALA A 26 3.24 12.67 8.63
N GLN A 27 4.02 13.70 8.26
CA GLN A 27 3.50 14.77 7.43
C GLN A 27 3.24 14.21 6.03
N GLU A 28 2.09 14.54 5.46
CA GLU A 28 1.84 14.27 4.06
C GLU A 28 2.89 15.01 3.23
N LEU A 29 3.78 14.24 2.60
CA LEU A 29 4.67 14.82 1.62
C LEU A 29 3.80 15.21 0.42
N ALA A 30 3.70 16.51 0.16
CA ALA A 30 3.06 17.05 -1.03
C ALA A 30 3.93 16.76 -2.26
N LEU A 31 3.96 15.49 -2.68
CA LEU A 31 4.54 15.11 -3.95
C LEU A 31 3.58 15.55 -5.06
N PRO A 32 4.09 16.08 -6.18
CA PRO A 32 3.26 16.30 -7.35
C PRO A 32 2.61 14.97 -7.76
N PRO A 33 1.36 14.99 -8.24
CA PRO A 33 0.74 13.78 -8.75
C PRO A 33 1.58 13.25 -9.91
N GLU A 34 1.86 11.95 -9.89
CA GLU A 34 2.48 11.28 -11.03
C GLU A 34 1.50 11.32 -12.20
N LEU A 35 1.86 12.03 -13.28
CA LEU A 35 1.03 12.18 -14.47
C LEU A 35 1.39 11.10 -15.48
N GLY A 36 0.39 10.36 -15.97
CA GLY A 36 0.60 9.28 -16.95
C GLY A 36 1.09 7.96 -16.35
N GLY A 37 1.35 7.89 -15.04
CA GLY A 37 1.66 6.66 -14.33
C GLY A 37 0.39 5.86 -13.97
N ARG A 38 0.53 4.54 -13.86
CA ARG A 38 -0.55 3.69 -13.33
C ARG A 38 -0.77 4.03 -11.85
N ASN A 39 -2.03 4.01 -11.40
CA ASN A 39 -2.33 4.13 -9.98
C ASN A 39 -1.67 2.98 -9.22
N GLY A 40 -0.97 3.29 -8.13
CA GLY A 40 -0.37 2.29 -7.24
C GLY A 40 1.15 2.18 -7.38
N PRO A 41 1.73 1.16 -6.72
CA PRO A 41 3.17 0.94 -6.74
C PRO A 41 3.67 0.66 -8.16
N GLU A 42 4.87 1.12 -8.45
CA GLU A 42 5.48 1.00 -9.77
C GLU A 42 5.66 -0.49 -10.20
N PRO A 43 5.15 -0.90 -11.37
CA PRO A 43 5.13 -2.30 -11.81
C PRO A 43 6.49 -2.99 -11.81
N VAL A 44 7.57 -2.30 -12.21
CA VAL A 44 8.92 -2.88 -12.26
C VAL A 44 9.40 -3.27 -10.85
N ARG A 45 9.06 -2.50 -9.82
CA ARG A 45 9.42 -2.82 -8.43
C ARG A 45 8.62 -3.97 -7.82
N TYR A 46 7.38 -4.18 -8.25
CA TYR A 46 6.45 -5.08 -7.56
C TYR A 46 5.93 -6.24 -8.43
N GLY A 47 6.37 -6.35 -9.68
CA GLY A 47 6.02 -7.44 -10.58
C GLY A 47 4.58 -7.41 -11.09
N ASP A 48 3.84 -6.32 -10.85
CA ASP A 48 2.44 -6.15 -11.24
C ASP A 48 2.34 -5.51 -12.63
N TRP A 49 2.70 -6.30 -13.65
CA TRP A 49 2.60 -5.95 -15.06
C TRP A 49 1.21 -6.20 -15.64
N GLU A 50 0.25 -6.67 -14.83
CA GLU A 50 -1.08 -7.06 -15.29
C GLU A 50 -2.08 -5.93 -15.08
N ASN A 51 -2.79 -5.52 -16.13
CA ASN A 51 -3.95 -4.64 -16.04
C ASN A 51 -5.16 -5.35 -16.62
N LYS A 52 -6.19 -5.61 -15.81
CA LYS A 52 -7.39 -6.36 -16.22
C LYS A 52 -7.06 -7.75 -16.85
N GLY A 53 -6.02 -8.43 -16.36
CA GLY A 53 -5.62 -9.75 -16.84
C GLY A 53 -4.83 -9.74 -18.15
N LEU A 54 -4.39 -8.57 -18.62
CA LEU A 54 -3.48 -8.42 -19.75
C LEU A 54 -2.11 -8.00 -19.23
N ALA A 55 -1.06 -8.71 -19.63
CA ALA A 55 0.31 -8.25 -19.44
C ALA A 55 0.54 -7.02 -20.33
N ILE A 56 0.83 -5.88 -19.72
CA ILE A 56 1.07 -4.61 -20.40
C ILE A 56 2.51 -4.18 -20.12
N ASP A 57 3.28 -4.00 -21.18
CA ASP A 57 4.55 -3.28 -21.18
C ASP A 57 4.32 -1.96 -21.93
N PHE A 58 4.72 -0.83 -21.32
CA PHE A 58 4.55 0.58 -21.71
C PHE A 58 3.11 1.12 -21.97
#